data_AF-A0AAJ2F7T5-F1
#
_entry.id   AF-A0AAJ2F7T5-F1
#
_cell.length_a   1.000
_cell.length_b   1.000
_cell.length_c   1.000
_cell.angle_alpha   90.00
_cell.angle_beta   90.00
_cell.angle_gamma   90.00
#
_symmetry.space_group_name_H-M   'P 1'
#
loop_
_entity.id
_entity.type
_entity.pdbx_description
1 polymer ?
#
loop_
_entity_poly.entity_id
_entity_poly.type
_entity_poly.pdbx_seq_one_letter_code
_entity_poly.pdbx_strand_id
1 'polypeptide(L)'
;MKLQTIYYHNYEQGLPQENNYILGHTDDSTIIVYQAFNDSIANYAIENQKFGGPAYSFSRMTWIKPNFLWMMYRSGWAQKENQNRILAIEISLEGFYKLLEDGVLTHFDNIYASQQDWQEQLNNSDVRIQWDPDHNLAGDKLKRRAIQIGIKGKALEEFNNQYIKSITDITAFVNEQYQTIQQNDKNNWIEVISERIVEVSPALKKKLAIPDTFISDYILQLIQQFETTGEIDHEEFEKLLNDKEPRGDERRKMVEYIKNYKNLHFSRYLLQKAIDFRKSDDEVEGNDPYICTSPDLLMFSYFVSKNKTTIDFDLIMEAKCIDFDTWCGFDGEMIFYTLGFEGTRNYLQNNVEKFSQNTVDYFLGFTKEYLYDEIAPRAFWYLWY
;
A
#
# COMPACT_ATOMS: atom_id res chain seq x y z
N MET A 1 3.51 2.28 16.90
CA MET A 1 3.14 2.13 15.48
C MET A 1 3.81 0.89 14.91
N LYS A 2 3.09 0.00 14.22
CA LYS A 2 3.68 -1.15 13.52
C LYS A 2 3.68 -0.82 12.03
N LEU A 3 4.83 -0.39 11.49
CA LEU A 3 4.97 -0.17 10.06
C LEU A 3 5.03 -1.52 9.37
N GLN A 4 4.22 -1.70 8.33
CA GLN A 4 4.28 -2.92 7.52
C GLN A 4 5.43 -2.79 6.53
N THR A 5 6.30 -3.79 6.52
CA THR A 5 7.41 -3.91 5.57
C THR A 5 7.03 -4.80 4.40
N ILE A 6 7.81 -4.70 3.32
CA ILE A 6 7.76 -5.58 2.16
C ILE A 6 9.18 -5.69 1.60
N TYR A 7 9.53 -6.85 1.04
CA TYR A 7 10.80 -6.99 0.35
C TYR A 7 10.85 -6.11 -0.91
N TYR A 8 11.98 -5.46 -1.14
CA TYR A 8 12.14 -4.48 -2.22
C TYR A 8 11.81 -5.03 -3.62
N HIS A 9 12.13 -6.30 -3.90
CA HIS A 9 11.81 -6.92 -5.18
C HIS A 9 10.29 -7.02 -5.44
N ASN A 10 9.47 -7.10 -4.38
CA ASN A 10 8.01 -7.05 -4.45
C ASN A 10 7.45 -5.63 -4.28
N TYR A 11 8.22 -4.72 -3.69
CA TYR A 11 7.84 -3.32 -3.53
C TYR A 11 7.58 -2.64 -4.88
N GLU A 12 8.49 -2.80 -5.83
CA GLU A 12 8.40 -2.15 -7.16
C GLU A 12 7.27 -2.70 -8.03
N GLN A 13 6.88 -3.96 -7.80
CA GLN A 13 5.81 -4.62 -8.56
C GLN A 13 4.48 -3.96 -8.27
N GLY A 14 3.80 -3.45 -9.30
CA GLY A 14 2.56 -2.69 -9.14
C GLY A 14 2.71 -1.30 -8.55
N LEU A 15 3.89 -0.68 -8.65
CA LEU A 15 4.01 0.78 -8.49
C LEU A 15 4.16 1.47 -9.86
N PRO A 16 3.67 2.71 -10.00
CA PRO A 16 3.70 3.45 -11.26
C PRO A 16 5.11 3.82 -11.68
N GLN A 17 5.60 3.32 -12.81
CA GLN A 17 7.00 3.47 -13.22
C GLN A 17 7.35 4.84 -13.81
N GLU A 18 6.35 5.69 -14.06
CA GLU A 18 6.48 7.04 -14.61
C GLU A 18 5.38 7.98 -14.09
N ASN A 19 5.55 9.28 -14.33
CA ASN A 19 4.63 10.36 -13.93
C ASN A 19 4.59 10.65 -12.42
N ASN A 20 3.72 11.59 -12.02
CA ASN A 20 3.52 12.02 -10.65
C ASN A 20 2.51 11.10 -9.95
N TYR A 21 2.92 10.43 -8.88
CA TYR A 21 2.02 9.69 -8.01
C TYR A 21 2.38 9.91 -6.55
N ILE A 22 1.37 10.00 -5.69
CA ILE A 22 1.59 10.05 -4.25
C ILE A 22 1.70 8.61 -3.78
N LEU A 23 2.90 8.19 -3.39
CA LEU A 23 3.13 6.91 -2.74
C LEU A 23 3.25 7.12 -1.24
N GLY A 24 2.61 6.25 -0.46
CA GLY A 24 2.72 6.28 1.00
C GLY A 24 2.11 5.06 1.68
N HIS A 25 2.43 4.94 2.96
CA HIS A 25 1.83 3.95 3.85
C HIS A 25 0.59 4.55 4.52
N THR A 26 -0.58 3.96 4.27
CA THR A 26 -1.87 4.47 4.77
C THR A 26 -2.70 3.37 5.39
N ASP A 27 -3.46 3.71 6.43
CA ASP A 27 -4.64 2.95 6.85
C ASP A 27 -5.93 3.69 6.41
N ASP A 28 -7.09 3.34 6.96
CA ASP A 28 -8.37 3.96 6.58
C ASP A 28 -8.52 5.42 7.09
N SER A 29 -7.67 5.88 8.02
CA SER A 29 -7.78 7.20 8.68
C SER A 29 -6.46 7.97 8.82
N THR A 30 -5.32 7.33 8.57
CA THR A 30 -3.98 7.91 8.75
C THR A 30 -3.06 7.64 7.56
N ILE A 31 -1.99 8.43 7.50
CA ILE A 31 -0.86 8.25 6.58
C ILE A 31 0.45 8.51 7.33
N ILE A 32 1.49 7.79 6.94
CA ILE A 32 2.84 8.03 7.42
C ILE A 32 3.55 9.02 6.51
N VAL A 33 4.13 10.04 7.12
CA VAL A 33 5.08 10.94 6.48
C VAL A 33 6.40 10.92 7.23
N TYR A 34 7.50 11.13 6.51
CA TYR A 34 8.84 11.04 7.06
C TYR A 34 9.52 12.39 7.10
N GLN A 35 10.32 12.58 8.16
CA GLN A 35 11.28 13.67 8.28
C GLN A 35 12.59 13.15 8.87
N ALA A 36 13.69 13.85 8.58
CA ALA A 36 14.99 13.57 9.17
C ALA A 36 15.53 14.77 9.93
N PHE A 37 16.05 14.52 11.13
CA PHE A 37 16.56 15.55 12.03
C PHE A 37 17.81 15.08 12.79
N ASN A 38 18.38 15.98 13.58
CA ASN A 38 19.39 15.65 14.59
C ASN A 38 18.74 15.07 15.86
N ASP A 39 19.59 14.57 16.76
CA ASP A 39 19.18 13.95 18.02
C ASP A 39 18.34 14.85 18.91
N SER A 40 18.67 16.15 19.01
CA SER A 40 17.95 17.07 19.89
C SER A 40 16.50 17.27 19.46
N ILE A 41 16.25 17.44 18.16
CA ILE A 41 14.89 17.59 17.64
C ILE A 41 14.14 16.26 17.72
N ALA A 42 14.79 15.16 17.33
CA ALA A 42 14.17 13.84 17.33
C ALA A 42 13.75 13.40 18.74
N ASN A 43 14.65 13.52 19.72
CA ASN A 43 14.36 13.13 21.11
C ASN A 43 13.17 13.93 21.67
N TYR A 44 13.13 15.24 21.46
CA TYR A 44 11.98 16.07 21.87
C TYR A 44 10.69 15.59 21.21
N ALA A 45 10.72 15.37 19.89
CA ALA A 45 9.55 14.98 19.12
C ALA A 45 8.98 13.63 19.57
N ILE A 46 9.85 12.65 19.83
CA ILE A 46 9.46 11.32 20.30
C ILE A 46 8.89 11.40 21.71
N GLU A 47 9.55 12.11 22.63
CA GLU A 47 9.11 12.21 24.02
C GLU A 47 7.75 12.93 24.15
N ASN A 48 7.54 13.98 23.35
CA ASN A 48 6.35 14.83 23.45
C ASN A 48 5.26 14.48 22.42
N GLN A 49 5.55 13.54 21.49
CA GLN A 49 4.71 13.21 20.34
C GLN A 49 4.30 14.44 19.50
N LYS A 50 5.18 15.46 19.47
CA LYS A 50 5.06 16.71 18.69
C LYS A 50 6.39 17.42 18.64
N PHE A 51 6.64 18.21 17.61
CA PHE A 51 7.83 19.04 17.49
C PHE A 51 7.78 20.25 18.44
N GLY A 52 8.96 20.70 18.85
CA GLY A 52 9.15 21.83 19.76
C GLY A 52 10.55 21.86 20.35
N GLY A 53 10.69 22.56 21.48
CA GLY A 53 11.97 22.77 22.13
C GLY A 53 12.85 23.82 21.42
N PRO A 54 14.01 24.16 22.01
CA PRO A 54 14.87 25.25 21.53
C PRO A 54 15.57 24.95 20.20
N ALA A 55 15.70 23.67 19.83
CA ALA A 55 16.36 23.25 18.60
C ALA A 55 15.43 23.27 17.36
N TYR A 56 14.12 23.30 17.55
CA TYR A 56 13.14 23.28 16.46
C TYR A 56 12.63 24.68 16.13
N SER A 57 12.47 24.99 14.83
CA SER A 57 12.17 26.33 14.34
C SER A 57 10.83 26.36 13.61
N PHE A 58 9.78 26.87 14.24
CA PHE A 58 8.46 27.07 13.59
C PHE A 58 8.43 28.18 12.53
N SER A 59 9.44 29.05 12.50
CA SER A 59 9.56 30.12 11.50
C SER A 59 10.07 29.65 10.14
N ARG A 60 10.60 28.42 10.04
CA ARG A 60 11.17 27.89 8.80
C ARG A 60 10.18 26.95 8.12
N MET A 61 10.25 26.90 6.80
CA MET A 61 9.62 25.83 6.04
C MET A 61 10.26 24.50 6.41
N THR A 62 9.45 23.52 6.76
CA THR A 62 9.88 22.12 6.91
C THR A 62 9.21 21.25 5.85
N TRP A 63 9.83 20.14 5.50
CA TRP A 63 9.38 19.30 4.40
C TRP A 63 9.03 17.90 4.89
N ILE A 64 7.83 17.43 4.57
CA ILE A 64 7.37 16.06 4.84
C ILE A 64 7.33 15.27 3.52
N LYS A 65 7.58 13.96 3.60
CA LYS A 65 7.56 13.03 2.46
C LYS A 65 6.73 11.81 2.82
N PRO A 66 5.68 11.45 2.06
CA PRO A 66 4.97 10.20 2.29
C PRO A 66 5.73 8.97 1.79
N ASN A 67 6.74 9.16 0.91
CA ASN A 67 7.52 8.08 0.31
C ASN A 67 8.84 7.82 1.05
N PHE A 68 9.04 6.57 1.45
CA PHE A 68 10.16 6.10 2.27
C PHE A 68 11.50 6.20 1.53
N LEU A 69 11.60 5.64 0.33
CA LEU A 69 12.87 5.65 -0.43
C LEU A 69 13.29 7.06 -0.83
N TRP A 70 12.34 7.94 -1.14
CA TRP A 70 12.62 9.36 -1.32
C TRP A 70 13.20 9.99 -0.05
N MET A 71 12.66 9.70 1.13
CA MET A 71 13.25 10.16 2.39
C MET A 71 14.64 9.56 2.63
N MET A 72 14.86 8.29 2.30
CA MET A 72 16.15 7.63 2.48
C MET A 72 17.22 8.24 1.58
N TYR A 73 16.92 8.47 0.30
CA TYR A 73 17.80 9.21 -0.60
C TYR A 73 18.12 10.61 -0.07
N ARG A 74 17.10 11.33 0.43
CA ARG A 74 17.27 12.70 0.93
C ARG A 74 18.12 12.79 2.19
N SER A 75 17.96 11.88 3.14
CA SER A 75 18.79 11.78 4.34
C SER A 75 20.13 11.08 4.11
N GLY A 76 20.32 10.46 2.94
CA GLY A 76 21.44 9.57 2.69
C GLY A 76 21.42 8.38 3.66
N TRP A 77 20.24 7.75 3.84
CA TRP A 77 20.03 6.63 4.75
C TRP A 77 20.46 6.96 6.19
N ALA A 78 20.04 8.12 6.69
CA ALA A 78 20.43 8.65 8.00
C ALA A 78 21.94 8.94 8.18
N GLN A 79 22.74 8.99 7.11
CA GLN A 79 24.18 9.25 7.21
C GLN A 79 24.55 10.74 7.06
N LYS A 80 23.61 11.60 6.65
CA LYS A 80 23.89 13.04 6.49
C LYS A 80 23.86 13.77 7.82
N GLU A 81 24.77 14.73 7.96
CA GLU A 81 24.82 15.63 9.11
C GLU A 81 23.47 16.33 9.34
N ASN A 82 23.04 16.41 10.60
CA ASN A 82 21.75 16.96 11.04
C ASN A 82 20.50 16.24 10.48
N GLN A 83 20.68 15.06 9.88
CA GLN A 83 19.61 14.19 9.35
C GLN A 83 19.84 12.73 9.74
N ASN A 84 20.46 12.50 10.90
CA ASN A 84 20.84 11.17 11.41
C ASN A 84 19.71 10.44 12.15
N ARG A 85 18.56 11.09 12.36
CA ARG A 85 17.37 10.50 12.97
C ARG A 85 16.21 10.53 12.01
N ILE A 86 15.65 9.37 11.69
CA ILE A 86 14.51 9.22 10.78
C ILE A 86 13.25 9.02 11.60
N LEU A 87 12.33 9.97 11.49
CA LEU A 87 11.05 9.92 12.16
C LEU A 87 9.97 9.51 11.17
N ALA A 88 9.27 8.43 11.49
CA ALA A 88 8.00 8.10 10.87
C ALA A 88 6.89 8.77 11.69
N ILE A 89 6.15 9.66 11.04
CA ILE A 89 5.15 10.53 11.66
C ILE A 89 3.79 10.13 11.10
N GLU A 90 2.97 9.53 11.94
CA GLU A 90 1.59 9.21 11.62
C GLU A 90 0.75 10.47 11.76
N ILE A 91 0.08 10.87 10.68
CA ILE A 91 -0.84 12.01 10.66
C ILE A 91 -2.22 11.57 10.21
N SER A 92 -3.26 12.33 10.59
CA SER A 92 -4.59 12.11 10.04
C SER A 92 -4.58 12.27 8.51
N LEU A 93 -5.26 11.35 7.83
CA LEU A 93 -5.40 11.38 6.38
C LEU A 93 -6.17 12.64 5.92
N GLU A 94 -7.15 13.07 6.70
CA GLU A 94 -7.85 14.35 6.51
C GLU A 94 -6.87 15.55 6.54
N GLY A 95 -5.97 15.58 7.53
CA GLY A 95 -4.96 16.64 7.64
C GLY A 95 -3.97 16.62 6.47
N PHE A 96 -3.59 15.42 6.01
CA PHE A 96 -2.78 15.27 4.81
C PHE A 96 -3.47 15.81 3.55
N TYR A 97 -4.76 15.48 3.34
CA TYR A 97 -5.53 16.03 2.22
C TYR A 97 -5.67 17.54 2.31
N LYS A 98 -5.89 18.09 3.51
CA LYS A 98 -5.94 19.53 3.73
C LYS A 98 -4.64 20.23 3.31
N LEU A 99 -3.48 19.64 3.63
CA LEU A 99 -2.19 20.15 3.15
C LEU A 99 -2.07 20.12 1.61
N LEU A 100 -2.55 19.08 0.94
CA LEU A 100 -2.55 19.01 -0.53
C LEU A 100 -3.49 20.06 -1.16
N GLU A 101 -4.65 20.29 -0.54
CA GLU A 101 -5.63 21.30 -0.97
C GLU A 101 -5.10 22.72 -0.81
N ASP A 102 -4.31 23.00 0.22
CA ASP A 102 -3.71 24.32 0.46
C ASP A 102 -2.38 24.51 -0.30
N GLY A 103 -1.79 23.42 -0.78
CA GLY A 103 -0.49 23.40 -1.43
C GLY A 103 -0.44 24.11 -2.79
N VAL A 104 0.62 24.90 -3.03
CA VAL A 104 0.91 25.51 -4.35
C VAL A 104 2.15 24.86 -4.96
N LEU A 105 2.11 24.49 -6.24
CA LEU A 105 3.26 23.89 -6.94
C LEU A 105 4.45 24.85 -6.94
N THR A 106 5.65 24.34 -6.67
CA THR A 106 6.88 25.14 -6.66
C THR A 106 7.40 25.50 -8.05
N HIS A 107 6.71 25.08 -9.11
CA HIS A 107 7.00 25.42 -10.50
C HIS A 107 5.71 25.87 -11.18
N PHE A 108 5.85 26.78 -12.15
CA PHE A 108 4.73 27.22 -12.97
C PHE A 108 4.24 26.07 -13.86
N ASP A 109 2.93 25.95 -13.96
CA ASP A 109 2.23 24.96 -14.77
C ASP A 109 0.97 25.61 -15.40
N ASN A 110 0.46 25.03 -16.48
CA ASN A 110 -0.70 25.55 -17.21
C ASN A 110 -2.02 25.48 -16.42
N ILE A 111 -2.05 24.86 -15.24
CA ILE A 111 -3.18 24.96 -14.31
C ILE A 111 -3.38 26.38 -13.74
N TYR A 112 -2.34 27.22 -13.75
CA TYR A 112 -2.40 28.60 -13.24
C TYR A 112 -2.78 29.58 -14.34
N ALA A 113 -3.47 30.67 -13.98
CA ALA A 113 -3.93 31.65 -14.98
C ALA A 113 -2.77 32.41 -15.65
N SER A 114 -1.71 32.68 -14.90
CA SER A 114 -0.47 33.29 -15.42
C SER A 114 0.70 33.03 -14.48
N GLN A 115 1.93 33.27 -14.95
CA GLN A 115 3.13 33.18 -14.11
C GLN A 115 3.09 34.18 -12.93
N GLN A 116 2.50 35.36 -13.12
CA GLN A 116 2.34 36.36 -12.07
C GLN A 116 1.38 35.88 -10.98
N ASP A 117 0.21 35.37 -11.37
CA ASP A 117 -0.79 34.79 -10.48
C ASP A 117 -0.22 33.61 -9.67
N TRP A 118 0.47 32.69 -10.33
CA TRP A 118 1.18 31.58 -9.66
C TRP A 118 2.19 32.08 -8.62
N GLN A 119 3.01 33.08 -8.96
CA GLN A 119 4.04 33.59 -8.08
C GLN A 119 3.43 34.28 -6.84
N GLU A 120 2.33 35.01 -7.01
CA GLU A 120 1.57 35.59 -5.92
C GLU A 120 1.00 34.50 -4.99
N GLN A 121 0.34 33.48 -5.54
CA GLN A 121 -0.17 32.35 -4.77
C GLN A 121 0.96 31.61 -4.01
N LEU A 122 2.11 31.36 -4.65
CA LEU A 122 3.24 30.66 -4.04
C LEU A 122 3.92 31.45 -2.91
N ASN A 123 3.93 32.78 -3.01
CA ASN A 123 4.49 33.66 -1.98
C ASN A 123 3.58 33.74 -0.76
N ASN A 124 2.26 33.77 -0.99
CA ASN A 124 1.25 33.88 0.06
C ASN A 124 0.87 32.54 0.71
N SER A 125 1.21 31.40 0.10
CA SER A 125 0.88 30.10 0.65
C SER A 125 1.85 29.64 1.76
N ASP A 126 1.27 29.02 2.78
CA ASP A 126 1.96 28.30 3.85
C ASP A 126 2.29 26.84 3.50
N VAL A 127 1.76 26.34 2.38
CA VAL A 127 2.03 24.98 1.89
C VAL A 127 2.56 25.00 0.46
N ARG A 128 3.68 24.32 0.22
CA ARG A 128 4.32 24.19 -1.09
C ARG A 128 4.39 22.74 -1.50
N ILE A 129 4.10 22.45 -2.76
CA ILE A 129 4.17 21.11 -3.33
C ILE A 129 5.29 21.05 -4.35
N GLN A 130 6.21 20.13 -4.14
CA GLN A 130 7.30 19.87 -5.07
C GLN A 130 7.28 18.41 -5.50
N TRP A 131 7.34 18.20 -6.80
CA TRP A 131 7.62 16.89 -7.40
C TRP A 131 9.10 16.80 -7.68
N ASP A 132 9.77 15.77 -7.18
CA ASP A 132 11.16 15.44 -7.48
C ASP A 132 11.23 14.04 -8.11
N PRO A 133 12.32 13.67 -8.82
CA PRO A 133 12.50 12.28 -9.23
C PRO A 133 12.43 11.35 -8.02
N ASP A 134 11.70 10.25 -8.13
CA ASP A 134 11.81 9.16 -7.17
C ASP A 134 13.12 8.40 -7.40
N HIS A 135 13.55 7.57 -6.44
CA HIS A 135 14.84 6.88 -6.48
C HIS A 135 14.70 5.41 -6.05
N ASN A 136 15.42 4.53 -6.76
CA ASN A 136 15.55 3.13 -6.37
C ASN A 136 16.55 2.96 -5.19
N LEU A 137 16.77 1.73 -4.72
CA LEU A 137 17.74 1.44 -3.65
C LEU A 137 19.17 1.88 -3.97
N ALA A 138 19.57 1.85 -5.24
CA ALA A 138 20.89 2.28 -5.68
C ALA A 138 21.04 3.81 -5.72
N GLY A 139 19.94 4.56 -5.57
CA GLY A 139 19.91 6.01 -5.70
C GLY A 139 19.86 6.49 -7.15
N ASP A 140 19.48 5.63 -8.09
CA ASP A 140 19.21 6.05 -9.47
C ASP A 140 17.85 6.72 -9.56
N LYS A 141 17.77 7.73 -10.42
CA LYS A 141 16.51 8.43 -10.70
C LYS A 141 15.55 7.53 -11.47
N LEU A 142 14.31 7.50 -11.02
CA LEU A 142 13.19 6.88 -11.72
C LEU A 142 12.45 7.90 -12.59
N LYS A 143 11.69 7.41 -13.57
CA LYS A 143 10.79 8.27 -14.36
C LYS A 143 9.57 8.71 -13.54
N ARG A 144 9.15 7.89 -12.56
CA ARG A 144 8.13 8.28 -11.58
C ARG A 144 8.67 9.39 -10.68
N ARG A 145 7.77 10.22 -10.17
CA ARG A 145 8.12 11.36 -9.31
C ARG A 145 7.52 11.19 -7.93
N ALA A 146 8.30 11.54 -6.91
CA ALA A 146 7.89 11.53 -5.52
C ALA A 146 7.50 12.95 -5.07
N ILE A 147 6.43 13.05 -4.29
CA ILE A 147 5.96 14.31 -3.73
C ILE A 147 6.76 14.67 -2.47
N GLN A 148 7.04 15.96 -2.32
CA GLN A 148 7.50 16.56 -1.08
C GLN A 148 6.62 17.77 -0.76
N ILE A 149 6.12 17.84 0.48
CA ILE A 149 5.18 18.87 0.93
C ILE A 149 5.91 19.76 1.92
N GLY A 150 6.11 21.02 1.55
CA GLY A 150 6.69 22.06 2.38
C GLY A 150 5.60 22.71 3.19
N ILE A 151 5.76 22.77 4.51
CA ILE A 151 4.83 23.40 5.44
C ILE A 151 5.54 24.47 6.29
N LYS A 152 4.91 25.64 6.43
CA LYS A 152 5.36 26.74 7.29
C LYS A 152 4.15 27.43 7.94
N GLY A 153 4.42 28.42 8.79
CA GLY A 153 3.38 29.32 9.30
C GLY A 153 2.24 28.57 9.97
N LYS A 154 1.00 28.94 9.63
CA LYS A 154 -0.20 28.35 10.23
C LYS A 154 -0.34 26.86 9.90
N ALA A 155 0.03 26.45 8.68
CA ALA A 155 -0.03 25.04 8.28
C ALA A 155 0.92 24.16 9.10
N LEU A 156 2.10 24.67 9.47
CA LEU A 156 3.02 23.96 10.35
C LEU A 156 2.48 23.84 11.79
N GLU A 157 1.81 24.87 12.29
CA GLU A 157 1.14 24.82 13.60
C GLU A 157 0.00 23.80 13.61
N GLU A 158 -0.84 23.76 12.58
CA GLU A 158 -1.92 22.77 12.44
C GLU A 158 -1.37 21.36 12.31
N PHE A 159 -0.36 21.15 11.44
CA PHE A 159 0.34 19.88 11.32
C PHE A 159 0.80 19.37 12.68
N ASN A 160 1.54 20.21 13.42
CA ASN A 160 2.15 19.80 14.68
C ASN A 160 1.15 19.55 15.82
N ASN A 161 0.07 20.32 15.89
CA ASN A 161 -0.82 20.32 17.04
C ASN A 161 -2.14 19.57 16.81
N GLN A 162 -2.52 19.31 15.55
CA GLN A 162 -3.82 18.73 15.20
C GLN A 162 -3.68 17.44 14.37
N TYR A 163 -2.78 17.45 13.38
CA TYR A 163 -2.68 16.34 12.43
C TYR A 163 -1.83 15.18 12.93
N ILE A 164 -0.70 15.45 13.62
CA ILE A 164 0.15 14.39 14.22
C ILE A 164 -0.65 13.54 15.22
N LYS A 165 -0.58 12.23 15.04
CA LYS A 165 -1.17 11.21 15.92
C LYS A 165 -0.09 10.47 16.69
N SER A 166 1.02 10.13 16.03
CA SER A 166 2.18 9.54 16.69
C SER A 166 3.49 9.81 15.93
N ILE A 167 4.61 9.76 16.66
CA ILE A 167 5.97 9.92 16.13
C ILE A 167 6.80 8.74 16.62
N THR A 168 7.37 7.98 15.68
CA THR A 168 8.22 6.83 15.96
C THR A 168 9.59 7.03 15.31
N ASP A 169 10.64 6.74 16.07
CA ASP A 169 12.00 6.66 15.54
C ASP A 169 12.20 5.32 14.83
N ILE A 170 12.56 5.37 13.55
CA ILE A 170 12.83 4.18 12.74
C ILE A 170 14.31 4.10 12.32
N THR A 171 15.20 4.89 12.93
CA THR A 171 16.63 4.93 12.59
C THR A 171 17.30 3.56 12.71
N ALA A 172 16.93 2.75 13.72
CA ALA A 172 17.50 1.41 13.88
C ALA A 172 17.21 0.53 12.65
N PHE A 173 15.95 0.47 12.23
CA PHE A 173 15.53 -0.22 11.01
C PHE A 173 16.23 0.33 9.77
N VAL A 174 16.30 1.65 9.60
CA VAL A 174 16.96 2.29 8.45
C VAL A 174 18.44 1.90 8.37
N ASN A 175 19.15 1.91 9.50
CA ASN A 175 20.56 1.54 9.55
C ASN A 175 20.78 0.06 9.25
N GLU A 176 19.91 -0.82 9.73
CA GLU A 176 19.93 -2.25 9.41
C GLU A 176 19.80 -2.47 7.90
N GLN A 177 18.77 -1.88 7.27
CA GLN A 177 18.57 -2.01 5.83
C GLN A 177 19.73 -1.41 5.04
N TYR A 178 20.26 -0.27 5.48
CA TYR A 178 21.41 0.36 4.83
C TYR A 178 22.67 -0.51 4.90
N GLN A 179 22.94 -1.16 6.04
CA GLN A 179 24.04 -2.12 6.18
C GLN A 179 23.89 -3.28 5.20
N THR A 180 22.68 -3.81 5.06
CA THR A 180 22.40 -4.89 4.09
C THR A 180 22.64 -4.44 2.65
N ILE A 181 22.25 -3.21 2.29
CA ILE A 181 22.55 -2.63 0.95
C ILE A 181 24.07 -2.53 0.72
N GLN A 182 24.83 -2.09 1.74
CA GLN A 182 26.29 -1.94 1.62
C GLN A 182 27.03 -3.28 1.49
N GLN A 183 26.54 -4.33 2.14
CA GLN A 183 27.14 -5.67 2.04
C GLN A 183 26.98 -6.29 0.65
N ASN A 184 25.97 -5.85 -0.12
CA ASN A 184 25.67 -6.33 -1.48
C ASN A 184 25.60 -7.87 -1.57
N ASP A 185 25.14 -8.51 -0.49
CA ASP A 185 24.91 -9.95 -0.45
C ASP A 185 23.58 -10.25 -1.13
N LYS A 186 23.63 -10.97 -2.26
CA LYS A 186 22.45 -11.36 -3.04
C LYS A 186 21.48 -12.26 -2.27
N ASN A 187 21.92 -12.84 -1.15
CA ASN A 187 21.08 -13.69 -0.31
C ASN A 187 20.29 -12.89 0.73
N ASN A 188 20.63 -11.63 1.00
CA ASN A 188 19.91 -10.81 1.96
C ASN A 188 18.84 -9.97 1.26
N TRP A 189 17.60 -10.15 1.71
CA TRP A 189 16.48 -9.38 1.18
C TRP A 189 16.35 -8.05 1.91
N ILE A 190 16.30 -6.96 1.16
CA ILE A 190 16.06 -5.62 1.70
C ILE A 190 14.58 -5.44 1.95
N GLU A 191 14.24 -5.03 3.15
CA GLU A 191 12.90 -4.59 3.50
C GLU A 191 12.77 -3.08 3.31
N VAL A 192 11.62 -2.67 2.78
CA VAL A 192 11.19 -1.27 2.73
C VAL A 192 9.80 -1.16 3.31
N ILE A 193 9.36 0.06 3.63
CA ILE A 193 7.98 0.26 4.07
C ILE A 193 7.04 -0.05 2.90
N SER A 194 5.97 -0.80 3.19
CA SER A 194 4.95 -1.16 2.22
C SER A 194 4.10 0.06 1.88
N GLU A 195 4.28 0.58 0.67
CA GLU A 195 3.58 1.77 0.18
C GLU A 195 2.72 1.43 -1.04
N ARG A 196 1.69 2.24 -1.24
CA ARG A 196 0.76 2.16 -2.36
C ARG A 196 0.43 3.56 -2.85
N ILE A 197 -0.24 3.65 -4.00
CA ILE A 197 -0.83 4.92 -4.42
C ILE A 197 -1.83 5.40 -3.35
N VAL A 198 -1.63 6.63 -2.89
CA VAL A 198 -2.57 7.36 -2.05
C VAL A 198 -3.52 8.08 -2.98
N GLU A 199 -4.72 7.53 -3.10
CA GLU A 199 -5.74 8.05 -3.99
C GLU A 199 -6.28 9.40 -3.47
N VAL A 200 -6.39 10.38 -4.37
CA VAL A 200 -6.90 11.72 -4.07
C VAL A 200 -8.06 12.09 -4.98
N SER A 201 -8.82 13.12 -4.60
CA SER A 201 -9.97 13.58 -5.38
C SER A 201 -9.58 13.96 -6.82
N PRO A 202 -10.48 13.85 -7.81
CA PRO A 202 -10.22 14.30 -9.18
C PRO A 202 -9.74 15.75 -9.27
N ALA A 203 -10.24 16.62 -8.37
CA ALA A 203 -9.79 18.00 -8.28
C ALA A 203 -8.31 18.11 -7.88
N LEU A 204 -7.87 17.32 -6.89
CA LEU A 204 -6.46 17.26 -6.50
C LEU A 204 -5.60 16.61 -7.58
N LYS A 205 -6.08 15.57 -8.27
CA LYS A 205 -5.33 14.96 -9.37
C LYS A 205 -5.02 15.96 -10.47
N LYS A 206 -6.04 16.69 -10.92
CA LYS A 206 -5.88 17.78 -11.88
C LYS A 206 -4.93 18.87 -11.37
N LYS A 207 -5.11 19.32 -10.12
CA LYS A 207 -4.27 20.37 -9.50
C LYS A 207 -2.80 19.95 -9.39
N LEU A 208 -2.51 18.69 -9.13
CA LEU A 208 -1.16 18.21 -8.85
C LEU A 208 -0.53 17.47 -10.05
N ALA A 209 -1.19 17.50 -11.21
CA ALA A 209 -0.80 16.78 -12.42
C ALA A 209 -0.54 15.29 -12.15
N ILE A 210 -1.40 14.67 -11.33
CA ILE A 210 -1.42 13.23 -11.08
C ILE A 210 -2.34 12.59 -12.13
N PRO A 211 -1.92 11.50 -12.81
CA PRO A 211 -2.78 10.79 -13.74
C PRO A 211 -4.08 10.29 -13.08
N ASP A 212 -5.15 10.22 -13.87
CA ASP A 212 -6.47 9.78 -13.37
C ASP A 212 -6.46 8.33 -12.90
N THR A 213 -5.72 7.45 -13.56
CA THR A 213 -5.63 6.04 -13.18
C THR A 213 -4.24 5.49 -13.42
N PHE A 214 -3.74 4.69 -12.49
CA PHE A 214 -2.63 3.77 -12.71
C PHE A 214 -3.20 2.39 -13.04
N ILE A 215 -3.84 2.28 -14.19
CA ILE A 215 -4.59 1.09 -14.61
C ILE A 215 -4.33 0.89 -16.10
N SER A 216 -4.04 -0.34 -16.53
CA SER A 216 -3.95 -0.64 -17.96
C SER A 216 -5.32 -0.53 -18.63
N ASP A 217 -5.38 -0.17 -19.92
CA ASP A 217 -6.63 -0.11 -20.68
C ASP A 217 -7.48 -1.38 -20.56
N TYR A 218 -6.83 -2.54 -20.52
CA TYR A 218 -7.47 -3.85 -20.30
C TYR A 218 -8.28 -3.90 -18.99
N ILE A 219 -7.64 -3.60 -17.87
CA ILE A 219 -8.30 -3.60 -16.54
C ILE A 219 -9.38 -2.52 -16.47
N LEU A 220 -9.17 -1.36 -17.12
CA LEU A 220 -10.20 -0.32 -17.18
C LEU A 220 -11.45 -0.81 -17.92
N GLN A 221 -11.28 -1.49 -19.07
CA GLN A 221 -12.38 -2.06 -19.84
C GLN A 221 -13.13 -3.14 -19.05
N LEU A 222 -12.40 -4.03 -18.38
CA LEU A 222 -12.98 -5.04 -17.50
C LEU A 222 -13.86 -4.43 -16.39
N ILE A 223 -13.35 -3.40 -15.72
CA ILE A 223 -14.09 -2.71 -14.65
C ILE A 223 -15.33 -2.03 -15.24
N GLN A 224 -15.21 -1.33 -16.36
CA GLN A 224 -16.35 -0.67 -17.01
C GLN A 224 -17.42 -1.67 -17.46
N GLN A 225 -17.01 -2.82 -17.99
CA GLN A 225 -17.91 -3.91 -18.35
C GLN A 225 -18.68 -4.41 -17.11
N PHE A 226 -17.97 -4.69 -16.03
CA PHE A 226 -18.57 -5.13 -14.77
C PHE A 226 -19.51 -4.08 -14.18
N GLU A 227 -19.12 -2.81 -14.15
CA GLU A 227 -19.96 -1.71 -13.65
C GLU A 227 -21.23 -1.51 -14.50
N THR A 228 -21.16 -1.81 -15.80
CA THR A 228 -22.29 -1.66 -16.73
C THR A 228 -23.24 -2.86 -16.69
N THR A 229 -22.71 -4.08 -16.59
CA THR A 229 -23.48 -5.32 -16.81
C THR A 229 -23.66 -6.17 -15.56
N GLY A 230 -22.84 -5.95 -14.52
CA GLY A 230 -22.75 -6.82 -13.34
C GLY A 230 -21.86 -8.05 -13.54
N GLU A 231 -21.33 -8.28 -14.74
CA GLU A 231 -20.52 -9.45 -15.08
C GLU A 231 -19.36 -9.05 -16.01
N ILE A 232 -18.42 -9.98 -16.24
CA ILE A 232 -17.40 -9.87 -17.30
C ILE A 232 -17.53 -11.09 -18.21
N ASP A 233 -17.10 -10.96 -19.46
CA ASP A 233 -17.13 -12.08 -20.40
C ASP A 233 -16.29 -13.26 -19.89
N HIS A 234 -16.67 -14.47 -20.30
CA HIS A 234 -15.97 -15.70 -19.88
C HIS A 234 -14.50 -15.70 -20.32
N GLU A 235 -14.25 -15.40 -21.60
CA GLU A 235 -12.88 -15.30 -22.16
C GLU A 235 -12.04 -14.24 -21.45
N GLU A 236 -12.66 -13.16 -20.98
CA GLU A 236 -11.95 -12.11 -20.24
C GLU A 236 -11.59 -12.53 -18.82
N PHE A 237 -12.43 -13.35 -18.18
CA PHE A 237 -12.10 -13.96 -16.90
C PHE A 237 -10.97 -14.99 -17.02
N GLU A 238 -10.97 -15.83 -18.06
CA GLU A 238 -9.91 -16.83 -18.30
C GLU A 238 -8.52 -16.20 -18.41
N LYS A 239 -8.40 -14.99 -18.97
CA LYS A 239 -7.13 -14.25 -19.04
C LYS A 239 -6.54 -13.86 -17.68
N LEU A 240 -7.33 -13.94 -16.61
CA LEU A 240 -6.88 -13.70 -15.25
C LEU A 240 -6.38 -14.99 -14.56
N LEU A 241 -6.67 -16.17 -15.11
CA LEU A 241 -6.30 -17.46 -14.55
C LEU A 241 -4.82 -17.81 -14.81
N ASN A 242 -4.28 -18.73 -14.01
CA ASN A 242 -2.91 -19.18 -14.05
C ASN A 242 -2.77 -20.37 -15.01
N ASP A 243 -2.46 -20.12 -16.29
CA ASP A 243 -2.14 -21.21 -17.22
C ASP A 243 -0.95 -20.95 -18.16
N LYS A 244 -0.32 -22.08 -18.55
CA LYS A 244 1.06 -22.20 -19.08
C LYS A 244 1.30 -21.46 -20.40
N GLU A 245 1.75 -20.20 -20.28
CA GLU A 245 2.42 -19.39 -21.30
C GLU A 245 1.66 -19.07 -22.62
N PRO A 246 1.73 -17.82 -23.11
CA PRO A 246 2.04 -16.58 -22.40
C PRO A 246 0.75 -15.75 -22.24
N ARG A 247 0.11 -15.83 -21.07
CA ARG A 247 -0.97 -14.93 -20.63
C ARG A 247 -0.74 -14.37 -19.22
N GLY A 248 0.51 -14.03 -18.91
CA GLY A 248 0.90 -13.48 -17.60
C GLY A 248 0.74 -11.95 -17.46
N ASP A 249 0.42 -11.23 -18.53
CA ASP A 249 0.41 -9.76 -18.49
C ASP A 249 -0.88 -9.20 -17.86
N GLU A 250 -2.04 -9.74 -18.23
CA GLU A 250 -3.36 -9.37 -17.72
C GLU A 250 -3.54 -9.69 -16.24
N ARG A 251 -3.20 -10.93 -15.85
CA ARG A 251 -3.16 -11.35 -14.45
C ARG A 251 -2.27 -10.43 -13.62
N ARG A 252 -1.04 -10.18 -14.06
CA ARG A 252 -0.10 -9.26 -13.39
C ARG A 252 -0.71 -7.86 -13.28
N LYS A 253 -1.23 -7.28 -14.37
CA LYS A 253 -1.91 -5.97 -14.37
C LYS A 253 -3.06 -5.92 -13.35
N MET A 254 -3.81 -7.00 -13.18
CA MET A 254 -4.88 -7.06 -12.18
C MET A 254 -4.34 -7.08 -10.75
N VAL A 255 -3.27 -7.83 -10.47
CA VAL A 255 -2.58 -7.79 -9.17
C VAL A 255 -2.05 -6.37 -8.88
N GLU A 256 -1.48 -5.70 -9.89
CA GLU A 256 -1.02 -4.31 -9.78
C GLU A 256 -2.17 -3.33 -9.47
N TYR A 257 -3.32 -3.51 -10.12
CA TYR A 257 -4.53 -2.75 -9.82
C TYR A 257 -4.95 -2.95 -8.36
N ILE A 258 -5.13 -4.20 -7.92
CA ILE A 258 -5.60 -4.51 -6.57
C ILE A 258 -4.59 -4.09 -5.50
N LYS A 259 -3.28 -4.06 -5.80
CA LYS A 259 -2.28 -3.47 -4.89
C LYS A 259 -2.65 -2.04 -4.50
N ASN A 260 -3.07 -1.23 -5.47
CA ASN A 260 -3.30 0.21 -5.31
C ASN A 260 -4.76 0.59 -5.04
N TYR A 261 -5.70 -0.16 -5.59
CA TYR A 261 -7.11 0.20 -5.61
C TYR A 261 -7.96 -0.87 -4.90
N LYS A 262 -8.90 -0.43 -4.07
CA LYS A 262 -9.93 -1.30 -3.47
C LYS A 262 -11.18 -1.23 -4.35
N ASN A 263 -11.67 -2.38 -4.81
CA ASN A 263 -12.99 -2.49 -5.46
C ASN A 263 -13.74 -3.69 -4.85
N LEU A 264 -14.58 -3.40 -3.88
CA LEU A 264 -15.30 -4.39 -3.06
C LEU A 264 -16.12 -5.36 -3.92
N HIS A 265 -16.96 -4.79 -4.78
CA HIS A 265 -17.93 -5.56 -5.58
C HIS A 265 -17.22 -6.40 -6.64
N PHE A 266 -16.27 -5.81 -7.36
CA PHE A 266 -15.54 -6.51 -8.41
C PHE A 266 -14.66 -7.63 -7.85
N SER A 267 -13.96 -7.40 -6.73
CA SER A 267 -13.13 -8.44 -6.10
C SER A 267 -13.96 -9.63 -5.64
N ARG A 268 -15.13 -9.39 -5.03
CA ARG A 268 -16.06 -10.45 -4.62
C ARG A 268 -16.60 -11.23 -5.82
N TYR A 269 -16.99 -10.52 -6.87
CA TYR A 269 -17.45 -11.14 -8.10
C TYR A 269 -16.41 -12.08 -8.70
N LEU A 270 -15.15 -11.64 -8.78
CA LEU A 270 -14.07 -12.48 -9.33
C LEU A 270 -13.83 -13.74 -8.51
N LEU A 271 -13.83 -13.65 -7.18
CA LEU A 271 -13.69 -14.84 -6.32
C LEU A 271 -14.89 -15.78 -6.45
N GLN A 272 -16.12 -15.24 -6.47
CA GLN A 272 -17.31 -16.06 -6.69
C GLN A 272 -17.26 -16.77 -8.04
N LYS A 273 -16.88 -16.06 -9.10
CA LYS A 273 -16.75 -16.64 -10.43
C LYS A 273 -15.69 -17.75 -10.46
N ALA A 274 -14.56 -17.56 -9.78
CA ALA A 274 -13.52 -18.58 -9.64
C ALA A 274 -14.01 -19.82 -8.87
N ILE A 275 -14.76 -19.61 -7.78
CA ILE A 275 -15.41 -20.68 -7.00
C ILE A 275 -16.35 -21.49 -7.90
N ASP A 276 -17.20 -20.82 -8.66
CA ASP A 276 -18.18 -21.47 -9.54
C ASP A 276 -17.50 -22.23 -10.67
N PHE A 277 -16.44 -21.64 -11.26
CA PHE A 277 -15.61 -22.28 -12.29
C PHE A 277 -14.95 -23.56 -11.75
N ARG A 278 -14.35 -23.50 -10.55
CA ARG A 278 -13.72 -24.67 -9.93
C ARG A 278 -14.73 -25.80 -9.66
N LYS A 279 -15.94 -25.45 -9.19
CA LYS A 279 -17.02 -26.44 -8.96
C LYS A 279 -17.46 -27.11 -10.26
N SER A 280 -17.47 -26.39 -11.38
CA SER A 280 -17.83 -26.98 -12.68
C SER A 280 -16.73 -27.87 -13.27
N ASP A 281 -15.45 -27.59 -12.99
CA ASP A 281 -14.33 -28.41 -13.49
C ASP A 281 -14.36 -29.85 -12.95
N ASP A 282 -14.90 -30.07 -11.75
CA ASP A 282 -15.06 -31.41 -11.17
C ASP A 282 -16.15 -32.26 -11.87
N GLU A 283 -17.00 -31.65 -12.69
CA GLU A 283 -18.08 -32.32 -13.44
C GLU A 283 -17.71 -32.67 -14.90
N VAL A 284 -16.57 -32.18 -15.42
CA VAL A 284 -16.19 -32.33 -16.83
C VAL A 284 -15.12 -33.41 -17.02
N GLU A 285 -15.54 -34.62 -17.43
CA GLU A 285 -14.63 -35.61 -18.06
C GLU A 285 -14.24 -35.13 -19.47
N GLY A 286 -13.29 -34.20 -19.57
CA GLY A 286 -12.81 -33.70 -20.85
C GLY A 286 -11.74 -32.60 -20.70
N ASN A 287 -10.75 -32.61 -21.60
CA ASN A 287 -9.67 -31.62 -21.66
C ASN A 287 -10.20 -30.20 -21.98
N ASP A 288 -10.78 -29.50 -21.00
CA ASP A 288 -10.82 -28.04 -21.06
C ASP A 288 -9.37 -27.53 -20.84
N PRO A 289 -8.80 -26.75 -21.77
CA PRO A 289 -7.45 -26.21 -21.63
C PRO A 289 -7.33 -25.11 -20.55
N TYR A 290 -8.43 -24.65 -19.94
CA TYR A 290 -8.42 -23.63 -18.90
C TYR A 290 -9.01 -24.20 -17.61
N ILE A 291 -8.15 -24.47 -16.63
CA ILE A 291 -8.57 -24.99 -15.33
C ILE A 291 -8.42 -23.87 -14.30
N CYS A 292 -9.47 -23.57 -13.54
CA CYS A 292 -9.31 -22.70 -12.38
C CYS A 292 -8.54 -23.49 -11.32
N THR A 293 -7.34 -23.04 -10.98
CA THR A 293 -6.44 -23.77 -10.08
C THR A 293 -6.50 -23.21 -8.64
N SER A 294 -5.98 -23.97 -7.66
CA SER A 294 -5.84 -23.45 -6.29
C SER A 294 -5.05 -22.13 -6.19
N PRO A 295 -3.97 -21.87 -6.97
CA PRO A 295 -3.38 -20.54 -7.11
C PRO A 295 -4.33 -19.41 -7.55
N ASP A 296 -5.33 -19.70 -8.37
CA ASP A 296 -6.31 -18.70 -8.83
C ASP A 296 -7.25 -18.29 -7.73
N LEU A 297 -7.86 -19.28 -7.06
CA LEU A 297 -8.71 -19.04 -5.90
C LEU A 297 -7.94 -18.29 -4.81
N LEU A 298 -6.66 -18.63 -4.63
CA LEU A 298 -5.79 -18.01 -3.65
C LEU A 298 -5.48 -16.54 -4.01
N MET A 299 -5.27 -16.23 -5.29
CA MET A 299 -5.15 -14.85 -5.78
C MET A 299 -6.44 -14.04 -5.56
N PHE A 300 -7.59 -14.56 -5.98
CA PHE A 300 -8.85 -13.83 -5.84
C PHE A 300 -9.27 -13.68 -4.36
N SER A 301 -8.91 -14.66 -3.52
CA SER A 301 -9.05 -14.57 -2.06
C SER A 301 -8.24 -13.42 -1.49
N TYR A 302 -7.00 -13.20 -1.97
CA TYR A 302 -6.23 -12.02 -1.59
C TYR A 302 -6.97 -10.72 -1.96
N PHE A 303 -7.54 -10.62 -3.16
CA PHE A 303 -8.23 -9.40 -3.59
C PHE A 303 -9.39 -9.06 -2.65
N VAL A 304 -10.21 -10.07 -2.34
CA VAL A 304 -11.34 -9.98 -1.42
C VAL A 304 -10.89 -9.63 0.01
N SER A 305 -9.77 -10.19 0.47
CA SER A 305 -9.26 -9.98 1.83
C SER A 305 -8.84 -8.53 2.13
N LYS A 306 -8.61 -7.70 1.11
CA LYS A 306 -8.25 -6.27 1.28
C LYS A 306 -9.41 -5.41 1.74
N ASN A 307 -10.63 -5.92 1.61
CA ASN A 307 -11.86 -5.23 2.00
C ASN A 307 -12.14 -5.29 3.52
N LYS A 308 -11.52 -6.24 4.22
CA LYS A 308 -11.54 -6.37 5.69
C LYS A 308 -12.94 -6.50 6.32
N THR A 309 -13.88 -7.18 5.65
CA THR A 309 -15.22 -7.43 6.20
C THR A 309 -15.49 -8.92 6.46
N THR A 310 -16.50 -9.23 7.27
CA THR A 310 -16.89 -10.62 7.55
C THR A 310 -17.49 -11.33 6.33
N ILE A 311 -18.13 -10.59 5.41
CA ILE A 311 -18.63 -11.15 4.14
C ILE A 311 -17.45 -11.64 3.28
N ASP A 312 -16.35 -10.87 3.28
CA ASP A 312 -15.13 -11.25 2.56
C ASP A 312 -14.49 -12.49 3.18
N PHE A 313 -14.47 -12.56 4.52
CA PHE A 313 -14.00 -13.72 5.26
C PHE A 313 -14.79 -14.99 4.89
N ASP A 314 -16.11 -14.89 4.86
CA ASP A 314 -16.98 -16.01 4.50
C ASP A 314 -16.71 -16.53 3.08
N LEU A 315 -16.55 -15.63 2.12
CA LEU A 315 -16.29 -15.99 0.73
C LEU A 315 -14.91 -16.64 0.56
N ILE A 316 -13.90 -16.18 1.30
CA ILE A 316 -12.57 -16.80 1.34
C ILE A 316 -12.63 -18.19 1.98
N MET A 317 -13.43 -18.37 3.04
CA MET A 317 -13.66 -19.67 3.66
C MET A 317 -14.38 -20.64 2.72
N GLU A 318 -15.34 -20.15 1.91
CA GLU A 318 -15.96 -20.96 0.86
C GLU A 318 -14.95 -21.40 -0.18
N ALA A 319 -14.14 -20.46 -0.70
CA ALA A 319 -13.04 -20.79 -1.61
C ALA A 319 -12.13 -21.86 -1.02
N LYS A 320 -11.78 -21.73 0.27
CA LYS A 320 -10.96 -22.72 0.99
C LYS A 320 -11.57 -24.11 0.97
N CYS A 321 -12.87 -24.24 1.23
CA CYS A 321 -13.53 -25.53 1.30
C CYS A 321 -13.62 -26.27 -0.06
N ILE A 322 -13.42 -25.58 -1.18
CA ILE A 322 -13.55 -26.18 -2.52
C ILE A 322 -12.29 -26.95 -2.92
N ASP A 323 -11.09 -26.38 -2.77
CA ASP A 323 -9.84 -27.03 -3.26
C ASP A 323 -8.54 -26.52 -2.61
N PHE A 324 -8.57 -26.09 -1.34
CA PHE A 324 -7.38 -25.50 -0.69
C PHE A 324 -6.56 -26.41 0.21
N ASP A 325 -6.83 -27.71 0.27
CA ASP A 325 -6.01 -28.59 1.12
C ASP A 325 -4.53 -28.62 0.68
N THR A 326 -4.24 -28.26 -0.57
CA THR A 326 -2.87 -28.14 -1.13
C THR A 326 -2.04 -27.00 -0.49
N TRP A 327 -2.68 -25.97 0.10
CA TRP A 327 -2.00 -24.77 0.62
C TRP A 327 -2.17 -24.58 2.14
N CYS A 328 -2.42 -25.66 2.90
CA CYS A 328 -2.66 -25.60 4.35
C CYS A 328 -1.55 -24.87 5.15
N GLY A 329 -0.32 -24.82 4.63
CA GLY A 329 0.79 -24.05 5.21
C GLY A 329 0.59 -22.52 5.24
N PHE A 330 -0.37 -21.99 4.47
CA PHE A 330 -0.67 -20.56 4.36
C PHE A 330 -2.01 -20.17 4.98
N ASP A 331 -2.74 -21.14 5.54
CA ASP A 331 -4.05 -20.95 6.16
C ASP A 331 -4.03 -19.85 7.22
N GLY A 332 -2.99 -19.86 8.06
CA GLY A 332 -2.79 -18.86 9.09
C GLY A 332 -2.68 -17.45 8.49
N GLU A 333 -1.88 -17.25 7.46
CA GLU A 333 -1.70 -15.93 6.86
C GLU A 333 -2.98 -15.46 6.16
N MET A 334 -3.57 -16.32 5.32
CA MET A 334 -4.72 -15.97 4.49
C MET A 334 -5.98 -15.68 5.29
N ILE A 335 -6.36 -16.59 6.20
CA ILE A 335 -7.62 -16.51 6.94
C ILE A 335 -7.57 -15.40 8.00
N PHE A 336 -6.40 -15.15 8.59
CA PHE A 336 -6.25 -14.08 9.57
C PHE A 336 -5.93 -12.72 8.95
N TYR A 337 -5.53 -12.66 7.68
CA TYR A 337 -5.29 -11.37 7.02
C TYR A 337 -6.57 -10.54 6.91
N THR A 338 -7.74 -11.14 6.65
CA THR A 338 -8.99 -10.41 6.42
C THR A 338 -9.51 -9.68 7.66
N LEU A 339 -9.60 -10.32 8.82
CA LEU A 339 -10.16 -9.72 10.04
C LEU A 339 -9.12 -9.44 11.13
N GLY A 340 -7.85 -9.79 10.89
CA GLY A 340 -6.80 -9.77 11.91
C GLY A 340 -6.94 -10.89 12.94
N PHE A 341 -5.93 -11.04 13.80
CA PHE A 341 -5.87 -12.12 14.79
C PHE A 341 -7.14 -12.24 15.65
N GLU A 342 -7.42 -11.20 16.45
CA GLU A 342 -8.57 -11.20 17.36
C GLU A 342 -9.91 -11.19 16.63
N GLY A 343 -10.00 -10.45 15.52
CA GLY A 343 -11.23 -10.36 14.74
C GLY A 343 -11.64 -11.71 14.16
N THR A 344 -10.71 -12.45 13.57
CA THR A 344 -10.94 -13.79 13.04
C THR A 344 -11.34 -14.76 14.16
N ARG A 345 -10.62 -14.78 15.29
CA ARG A 345 -10.95 -15.69 16.42
C ARG A 345 -12.35 -15.44 16.96
N ASN A 346 -12.67 -14.18 17.25
CA ASN A 346 -13.99 -13.80 17.75
C ASN A 346 -15.10 -14.14 16.75
N TYR A 347 -14.87 -13.92 15.46
CA TYR A 347 -15.84 -14.24 14.42
C TYR A 347 -16.10 -15.75 14.33
N LEU A 348 -15.05 -16.58 14.29
CA LEU A 348 -15.16 -18.03 14.26
C LEU A 348 -15.89 -18.60 15.49
N GLN A 349 -15.54 -18.14 16.69
CA GLN A 349 -16.17 -18.57 17.94
C GLN A 349 -17.66 -18.21 18.03
N ASN A 350 -18.06 -17.09 17.44
CA ASN A 350 -19.46 -16.68 17.39
C ASN A 350 -20.27 -17.35 16.28
N ASN A 351 -19.61 -18.08 15.36
CA ASN A 351 -20.23 -18.70 14.19
C ASN A 351 -19.88 -20.19 14.04
N VAL A 352 -19.72 -20.91 15.16
CA VAL A 352 -19.35 -22.34 15.15
C VAL A 352 -20.32 -23.19 14.33
N GLU A 353 -21.62 -22.91 14.41
CA GLU A 353 -22.64 -23.64 13.64
C GLU A 353 -22.43 -23.53 12.13
N LYS A 354 -21.84 -22.42 11.67
CA LYS A 354 -21.55 -22.17 10.26
C LYS A 354 -20.31 -22.93 9.78
N PHE A 355 -19.26 -23.02 10.59
CA PHE A 355 -17.96 -23.56 10.18
C PHE A 355 -17.65 -24.97 10.67
N SER A 356 -18.48 -25.52 11.58
CA SER A 356 -18.21 -26.71 12.39
C SER A 356 -17.15 -26.50 13.48
N GLN A 357 -17.28 -27.26 14.57
CA GLN A 357 -16.35 -27.19 15.72
C GLN A 357 -14.91 -27.51 15.31
N ASN A 358 -14.69 -28.52 14.47
CA ASN A 358 -13.34 -28.95 14.07
C ASN A 358 -12.60 -27.84 13.30
N THR A 359 -13.28 -27.16 12.37
CA THR A 359 -12.70 -26.04 11.62
C THR A 359 -12.35 -24.88 12.55
N VAL A 360 -13.24 -24.55 13.48
CA VAL A 360 -12.99 -23.50 14.48
C VAL A 360 -11.77 -23.86 15.33
N ASP A 361 -11.71 -25.07 15.87
CA ASP A 361 -10.60 -25.53 16.71
C ASP A 361 -9.26 -25.51 15.96
N TYR A 362 -9.25 -25.91 14.68
CA TYR A 362 -8.07 -25.82 13.82
C TYR A 362 -7.52 -24.38 13.75
N PHE A 363 -8.38 -23.40 13.41
CA PHE A 363 -7.93 -22.02 13.30
C PHE A 363 -7.61 -21.38 14.65
N LEU A 364 -8.32 -21.75 15.72
CA LEU A 364 -8.01 -21.27 17.07
C LEU A 364 -6.67 -21.82 17.60
N GLY A 365 -6.08 -22.82 16.95
CA GLY A 365 -4.73 -23.33 17.25
C GLY A 365 -3.60 -22.40 16.83
N PHE A 366 -3.81 -21.46 15.90
CA PHE A 366 -2.77 -20.50 15.49
C PHE A 366 -2.52 -19.45 16.58
N THR A 367 -1.25 -19.16 16.86
CA THR A 367 -0.82 -18.11 17.80
C THR A 367 -0.47 -16.83 17.06
N LYS A 368 -0.48 -15.70 17.78
CA LYS A 368 -0.14 -14.39 17.22
C LYS A 368 1.32 -14.34 16.78
N GLU A 369 2.20 -14.93 17.57
CA GLU A 369 3.64 -15.03 17.32
C GLU A 369 3.90 -15.83 16.05
N TYR A 370 3.26 -17.00 15.91
CA TYR A 370 3.39 -17.82 14.72
C TYR A 370 2.97 -17.05 13.46
N LEU A 371 1.80 -16.41 13.50
CA LEU A 371 1.24 -15.69 12.34
C LEU A 371 2.05 -14.47 11.91
N TYR A 372 2.62 -13.72 12.85
CA TYR A 372 3.23 -12.42 12.53
C TYR A 372 4.75 -12.41 12.60
N ASP A 373 5.37 -13.33 13.34
CA ASP A 373 6.80 -13.32 13.59
C ASP A 373 7.49 -14.54 12.95
N GLU A 374 6.82 -15.69 12.86
CA GLU A 374 7.44 -16.94 12.37
C GLU A 374 7.15 -17.24 10.89
N ILE A 375 5.95 -16.96 10.39
CA ILE A 375 5.63 -17.35 9.01
C ILE A 375 6.36 -16.46 7.98
N ALA A 376 6.77 -15.23 8.35
CA ALA A 376 7.25 -14.15 7.47
C ALA A 376 6.30 -13.97 6.27
N PRO A 377 5.63 -12.80 6.08
CA PRO A 377 4.54 -12.64 5.12
C PRO A 377 4.89 -13.20 3.72
N ARG A 378 4.52 -14.47 3.48
CA ARG A 378 4.86 -15.24 2.27
C ARG A 378 3.63 -15.47 1.41
N ALA A 379 2.44 -15.43 2.02
CA ALA A 379 1.14 -15.66 1.40
C ALA A 379 0.79 -14.76 0.23
N PHE A 380 1.64 -13.84 -0.21
CA PHE A 380 1.36 -13.04 -1.40
C PHE A 380 2.53 -12.96 -2.38
N TRP A 381 3.62 -13.70 -2.10
CA TRP A 381 4.78 -13.75 -2.99
C TRP A 381 4.43 -14.41 -4.33
N TYR A 382 3.60 -15.46 -4.32
CA TYR A 382 3.14 -16.16 -5.53
C TYR A 382 2.22 -15.32 -6.42
N LEU A 383 1.70 -14.17 -5.97
CA LEU A 383 0.90 -13.29 -6.85
C LEU A 383 1.72 -12.71 -8.00
N TRP A 384 3.04 -12.78 -7.87
CA TRP A 384 4.01 -12.14 -8.74
C TRP A 384 4.92 -13.14 -9.49
N TYR A 385 4.67 -14.44 -9.33
CA TYR A 385 5.25 -15.54 -10.10
C TYR A 385 4.15 -16.18 -10.93
#